data_AF-A0A523R184-F1
#
_entry.id   AF-A0A523R184-F1
#
_cell.length_a   1.000
_cell.length_b   1.000
_cell.length_c   1.000
_cell.angle_alpha   90.00
_cell.angle_beta   90.00
_cell.angle_gamma   90.00
#
_symmetry.space_group_name_H-M   'P 1'
#
loop_
_entity.id
_entity.type
_entity.pdbx_description
1 polymer ?
#
loop_
_entity_poly.entity_id
_entity_poly.type
_entity_poly.pdbx_seq_one_letter_code
_entity_poly.pdbx_strand_id
1 'polypeptide(L)' 'MGLKIYKESYTGGIKEITLGKGDKAVTVGGESCYPFYHFEGDMPNKP' A
#
# COMPACT_ATOMS: atom_id res chain seq x y z
N MET A 1 21.34 -17.68 17.17
CA MET A 1 20.25 -17.88 16.18
C MET A 1 19.43 -16.60 16.15
N GLY A 2 19.20 -16.01 14.96
CA GLY A 2 18.45 -14.77 14.80
C GLY A 2 17.15 -15.01 14.04
N LEU A 3 16.07 -14.36 14.46
CA LEU A 3 14.79 -14.36 13.74
C LEU A 3 14.90 -13.45 12.50
N LYS A 4 14.55 -13.96 11.33
CA LYS A 4 14.34 -13.16 10.12
C LYS A 4 12.87 -13.22 9.73
N ILE A 5 12.25 -12.05 9.61
CA ILE A 5 10.88 -11.93 9.10
C ILE A 5 10.97 -12.04 7.57
N TYR A 6 10.21 -12.99 7.01
CA TYR A 6 10.08 -13.13 5.57
C TYR A 6 9.31 -11.93 4.99
N LYS A 7 9.74 -11.47 3.82
CA LYS A 7 9.05 -10.41 3.07
C LYS A 7 8.75 -10.96 1.68
N GLU A 8 7.49 -10.91 1.29
CA GLU A 8 7.08 -11.34 -0.04
C GLU A 8 7.60 -10.37 -1.12
N SER A 9 7.89 -10.90 -2.32
CA SER A 9 8.39 -10.09 -3.44
C SER A 9 7.26 -9.74 -4.41
N TYR A 10 6.82 -8.49 -4.36
CA TYR A 10 5.76 -7.96 -5.21
C TYR A 10 6.33 -7.40 -6.52
N THR A 11 5.83 -7.89 -7.66
CA THR A 11 6.25 -7.44 -8.99
C THR A 11 5.45 -6.24 -9.52
N GLY A 12 4.39 -5.84 -8.81
CA GLY A 12 3.54 -4.70 -9.13
C GLY A 12 2.74 -4.23 -7.92
N GLY A 13 2.12 -3.05 -8.04
CA GLY A 13 1.29 -2.44 -7.00
C GLY A 13 -0.12 -2.13 -7.49
N ILE A 14 -1.02 -1.88 -6.53
CA ILE A 14 -2.38 -1.41 -6.80
C ILE A 14 -2.32 0.02 -7.32
N LYS A 15 -3.04 0.29 -8.41
CA LYS A 15 -3.11 1.63 -8.98
C LYS A 15 -3.77 2.61 -8.01
N GLU A 16 -3.19 3.80 -7.91
CA GLU A 16 -3.79 4.92 -7.18
C GLU A 16 -4.94 5.55 -7.98
N ILE A 17 -6.06 5.82 -7.31
CA ILE A 17 -7.26 6.42 -7.89
C ILE A 17 -7.70 7.58 -7.01
N THR A 18 -7.81 8.78 -7.62
CA THR A 18 -8.38 9.95 -6.97
C THR A 18 -9.85 10.11 -7.34
N LEU A 19 -10.71 10.19 -6.32
CA LEU A 19 -12.14 10.40 -6.41
C LEU A 19 -12.47 11.85 -6.01
N GLY A 20 -13.23 12.56 -6.85
CA GLY A 20 -13.62 13.94 -6.59
C GLY A 20 -12.64 14.99 -7.14
N LYS A 21 -12.81 16.24 -6.70
CA LYS A 21 -12.02 17.41 -7.15
C LYS A 21 -11.84 18.42 -6.00
N GLY A 22 -10.77 19.20 -6.08
CA GLY A 22 -10.45 20.25 -5.09
C GLY A 22 -10.16 19.67 -3.71
N ASP A 23 -10.43 20.46 -2.67
CA ASP A 23 -10.09 20.13 -1.28
C ASP A 23 -10.84 18.90 -0.70
N LYS A 24 -11.84 18.39 -1.44
CA LYS A 24 -12.63 17.20 -1.07
C LYS A 24 -12.23 15.95 -1.84
N ALA A 25 -11.17 16.00 -2.64
CA ALA A 25 -10.67 14.83 -3.35
C ALA A 25 -10.12 13.80 -2.35
N VAL A 26 -10.44 12.53 -2.57
CA VAL A 26 -9.95 11.40 -1.76
C VAL A 26 -9.18 10.46 -2.68
N THR A 27 -8.00 10.04 -2.25
CA THR A 27 -7.15 9.13 -2.99
C THR A 27 -7.12 7.77 -2.31
N VAL A 28 -7.27 6.70 -3.10
CA VAL A 28 -7.27 5.30 -2.65
C VAL A 28 -6.33 4.45 -3.51
N GLY A 29 -5.89 3.30 -2.98
CA GLY A 29 -4.95 2.41 -3.67
C GLY A 29 -3.49 2.82 -3.45
N GLY A 30 -2.60 2.46 -4.39
CA GLY A 30 -1.15 2.69 -4.27
C GLY A 30 -0.39 1.63 -3.47
N GLU A 31 -1.05 0.54 -3.09
CA GLU A 31 -0.50 -0.47 -2.19
C GLU A 31 0.47 -1.41 -2.92
N SER A 32 1.60 -1.74 -2.28
CA SER A 32 2.62 -2.66 -2.81
C SER A 32 2.85 -3.87 -1.91
N CYS A 33 1.91 -4.15 -0.99
CA CYS A 33 1.90 -5.32 -0.13
C CYS A 33 0.47 -5.83 0.11
N TYR A 34 0.33 -6.92 0.85
CA TYR A 34 -0.96 -7.34 1.40
C TYR A 34 -1.56 -6.31 2.37
N PRO A 35 -2.89 -6.34 2.59
CA PRO A 35 -3.56 -5.41 3.49
C PRO A 35 -2.92 -5.38 4.88
N PHE A 36 -2.50 -4.18 5.31
CA PHE A 36 -1.86 -3.90 6.61
C PHE A 36 -0.47 -4.51 6.82
N TYR A 37 0.16 -5.10 5.80
CA TYR A 37 1.49 -5.70 5.89
C TYR A 37 2.60 -4.66 5.63
N HIS A 38 2.57 -3.56 6.40
CA HIS A 38 3.51 -2.44 6.27
C HIS A 38 5.00 -2.82 6.45
N PHE A 39 5.29 -3.99 7.02
CA PHE A 39 6.67 -4.47 7.19
C PHE A 39 7.30 -4.93 5.86
N GLU A 40 6.49 -5.18 4.83
CA GLU A 40 6.94 -5.73 3.54
C GLU A 40 6.50 -4.93 2.31
N GLY A 41 5.78 -3.82 2.48
CA GLY A 41 5.54 -2.85 1.41
C GLY A 41 4.81 -1.60 1.88
N ASP A 42 4.49 -0.75 0.91
CA ASP A 42 3.86 0.55 1.12
C ASP A 42 2.35 0.45 0.99
N MET A 43 1.64 1.19 1.84
CA MET A 43 0.19 1.34 1.81
C MET A 43 -0.13 2.79 2.18
N PRO A 44 -0.01 3.72 1.21
CA PRO A 44 0.03 5.16 1.47
C PRO A 44 -1.34 5.72 1.86
N ASN A 45 -2.42 5.08 1.41
CA ASN A 45 -3.79 5.51 1.64
C ASN A 45 -4.45 4.59 2.68
N LYS A 46 -5.24 5.19 3.58
CA LYS A 46 -6.02 4.43 4.56
C LYS A 46 -7.31 3.90 3.92
N PRO A 47 -7.84 2.76 4.41
CA PRO A 47 -9.19 2.32 4.07
C PRO A 47 -10.28 3.35 4.42
#